data_AF-A0A0N1MI74-F1
#
_entry.id   AF-A0A0N1MI74-F1
#
_cell.length_a   1.000
_cell.length_b   1.000
_cell.length_c   1.000
_cell.angle_alpha   90.00
_cell.angle_beta   90.00
_cell.angle_gamma   90.00
#
_symmetry.space_group_name_H-M   'P 1'
#
loop_
_entity.id
_entity.type
_entity.pdbx_description
1 polymer ?
#
loop_
_entity_poly.entity_id
_entity_poly.type
_entity_poly.pdbx_seq_one_letter_code
_entity_poly.pdbx_strand_id
1 'polypeptide(L)'
;MNQEKFINKIKSGKTCHYIYKVNEGNENSGLIQVWLHDNQIILTWEECPEGLQYDESSYSKDEVHNFNNFKELDDFFNDHNILYLKFKS
;
A
#
# COMPACT_ATOMS: atom_id res chain seq x y z
N MET A 1 -8.26 6.87 5.59
CA MET A 1 -8.56 7.06 7.04
C MET A 1 -7.47 7.89 7.74
N ASN A 2 -7.58 8.28 9.02
CA ASN A 2 -6.43 8.92 9.71
C ASN A 2 -5.39 7.88 10.18
N GLN A 3 -4.19 8.33 10.55
CA GLN A 3 -3.07 7.46 10.96
C GLN A 3 -3.42 6.56 12.13
N GLU A 4 -4.00 7.11 13.21
CA GLU A 4 -4.38 6.34 14.39
C GLU A 4 -5.36 5.20 14.06
N LYS A 5 -6.41 5.50 13.27
CA LYS A 5 -7.38 4.49 12.84
C LYS A 5 -6.76 3.42 11.94
N PHE A 6 -5.81 3.81 11.09
CA PHE A 6 -5.03 2.87 10.28
C PHE A 6 -4.24 1.91 11.16
N ILE A 7 -3.45 2.44 12.10
CA ILE A 7 -2.62 1.65 13.02
C ILE A 7 -3.51 0.67 13.82
N ASN A 8 -4.64 1.13 14.34
CA ASN A 8 -5.57 0.29 15.10
C ASN A 8 -6.18 -0.83 14.24
N LYS A 9 -6.48 -0.57 12.96
CA LYS A 9 -6.92 -1.60 12.01
C LYS A 9 -5.82 -2.66 11.78
N ILE A 10 -4.58 -2.24 11.51
CA ILE A 10 -3.45 -3.18 11.32
C ILE A 10 -3.23 -4.02 12.59
N LYS A 11 -3.18 -3.40 13.78
CA LYS A 11 -3.01 -4.10 15.06
C LYS A 11 -4.15 -5.06 15.41
N SER A 12 -5.35 -4.84 14.88
CA SER A 12 -6.50 -5.75 15.04
C SER A 12 -6.54 -6.89 14.00
N GLY A 13 -5.48 -7.05 13.21
CA GLY A 13 -5.37 -8.09 12.19
C GLY A 13 -6.12 -7.78 10.89
N LYS A 14 -6.54 -6.52 10.68
CA LYS A 14 -7.18 -6.13 9.42
C LYS A 14 -6.13 -5.67 8.41
N THR A 15 -6.36 -6.05 7.15
CA THR A 15 -5.63 -5.50 6.01
C THR A 15 -6.19 -4.15 5.61
N CYS A 16 -5.33 -3.16 5.47
CA CYS A 16 -5.66 -1.89 4.85
C CYS A 16 -5.16 -1.88 3.41
N HIS A 17 -5.93 -1.31 2.49
CA HIS A 17 -5.54 -1.17 1.08
C HIS A 17 -5.77 0.24 0.55
N TYR A 18 -4.93 0.65 -0.38
CA TYR A 18 -5.07 1.85 -1.20
C TYR A 18 -5.03 1.43 -2.67
N ILE A 19 -6.10 1.72 -3.40
CA ILE A 19 -6.18 1.53 -4.84
C ILE A 19 -6.18 2.92 -5.49
N TYR A 20 -5.33 3.11 -6.49
CA TYR A 20 -5.34 4.27 -7.37
C TYR A 20 -5.43 3.85 -8.83
N LYS A 21 -5.98 4.71 -9.68
CA LYS A 21 -6.21 4.45 -11.09
C LYS A 21 -5.53 5.47 -11.99
N VAL A 22 -5.35 5.08 -13.25
CA VAL A 22 -4.99 5.99 -14.34
C VAL A 22 -6.00 7.15 -14.40
N ASN A 23 -5.51 8.35 -14.67
CA ASN A 23 -6.29 9.61 -14.73
C ASN A 23 -6.73 10.21 -13.38
N GLU A 24 -6.38 9.61 -12.24
CA GLU A 24 -6.40 10.29 -10.92
C GLU A 24 -5.05 10.93 -10.58
N GLY A 25 -4.35 11.45 -11.61
CA GLY A 25 -2.99 11.98 -11.50
C GLY A 25 -1.86 10.95 -11.61
N ASN A 26 -2.19 9.71 -11.99
CA ASN A 26 -1.23 8.63 -12.19
C ASN A 26 -1.27 8.13 -13.64
N GLU A 27 -0.12 7.71 -14.14
CA GLU A 27 0.03 7.06 -15.46
C GLU A 27 -0.39 5.59 -15.43
N ASN A 28 -0.34 4.96 -14.25
CA ASN A 28 -0.67 3.56 -14.01
C ASN A 28 -1.78 3.38 -12.97
N SER A 29 -2.35 2.18 -12.92
CA SER A 29 -3.19 1.74 -11.80
C SER A 29 -2.36 0.92 -10.82
N GLY A 30 -2.63 1.06 -9.53
CA GLY A 30 -1.90 0.31 -8.52
C GLY A 30 -2.69 -0.01 -7.27
N LEU A 31 -2.17 -0.99 -6.54
CA LEU A 31 -2.70 -1.49 -5.28
C LEU A 31 -1.56 -1.54 -4.27
N ILE A 32 -1.76 -0.84 -3.16
CA ILE A 32 -0.92 -0.97 -1.97
C ILE A 32 -1.74 -1.69 -0.90
N GLN A 33 -1.24 -2.80 -0.38
CA GLN A 33 -1.85 -3.50 0.75
C GLN A 33 -0.91 -3.49 1.95
N VAL A 34 -1.46 -3.35 3.15
CA VAL A 34 -0.70 -3.37 4.41
C VAL A 34 -1.42 -4.24 5.43
N TRP A 35 -0.70 -5.16 6.07
CA TRP A 35 -1.22 -6.01 7.14
C TRP A 35 -0.12 -6.38 8.14
N LEU A 36 -0.53 -6.95 9.28
CA LEU A 36 0.39 -7.48 10.28
C LEU A 36 0.50 -9.00 10.12
N HIS A 37 1.73 -9.52 10.08
CA HIS A 37 2.01 -10.95 10.04
C HIS A 37 3.27 -11.21 10.88
N ASP A 38 3.21 -12.16 11.82
CA ASP A 38 4.33 -12.53 12.70
C ASP A 38 5.07 -11.33 13.33
N ASN A 39 4.30 -10.38 13.87
CA ASN A 39 4.77 -9.11 14.45
C ASN A 39 5.52 -8.17 13.48
N GLN A 40 5.55 -8.48 12.19
CA GLN A 40 6.04 -7.58 11.14
C GLN A 40 4.88 -6.96 10.39
N ILE A 41 5.06 -5.70 9.99
CA ILE A 41 4.10 -5.01 9.14
C ILE A 41 4.55 -5.25 7.70
N ILE A 42 3.73 -5.94 6.92
CA ILE A 42 4.00 -6.23 5.53
C ILE A 42 3.26 -5.22 4.67
N LEU A 43 3.94 -4.69 3.66
CA LEU A 43 3.37 -3.88 2.59
C LEU A 43 3.67 -4.53 1.25
N THR A 44 2.64 -4.68 0.40
CA THR A 44 2.83 -4.96 -1.03
C THR A 44 2.48 -3.74 -1.85
N TRP A 45 3.18 -3.56 -2.96
CA TRP A 45 2.89 -2.51 -3.92
C TRP A 45 2.97 -3.07 -5.34
N GLU A 46 1.80 -3.24 -5.93
CA GLU A 46 1.62 -3.67 -7.31
C GLU A 46 1.18 -2.47 -8.15
N GLU A 47 1.80 -2.28 -9.32
CA GLU A 47 1.43 -1.21 -10.25
C GLU A 47 1.60 -1.70 -11.70
N CYS A 48 0.61 -1.43 -12.54
CA CYS A 48 0.65 -1.72 -13.98
C CYS A 48 -0.21 -0.72 -14.79
N PRO A 49 0.04 -0.61 -16.11
CA PRO A 49 -0.85 0.13 -17.00
C PRO A 49 -2.28 -0.41 -16.98
N GLU A 50 -3.26 0.47 -17.21
CA GLU A 50 -4.67 0.05 -17.23
C GLU A 50 -4.94 -0.96 -18.36
N GLY A 51 -5.60 -2.07 -18.01
CA GLY A 51 -5.93 -3.15 -18.94
C GLY A 51 -4.88 -4.26 -19.03
N LEU A 52 -3.74 -4.11 -18.35
CA LEU A 52 -2.66 -5.10 -18.34
C LEU A 52 -2.52 -5.85 -16.99
N GLN A 53 -3.56 -5.86 -16.16
CA GLN A 53 -3.53 -6.50 -14.83
C GLN A 53 -3.31 -8.03 -14.86
N TYR A 54 -3.42 -8.66 -16.03
CA TYR A 54 -3.20 -10.10 -16.23
C TYR A 54 -1.86 -10.40 -16.93
N ASP A 55 -1.08 -9.37 -17.24
CA ASP A 55 0.25 -9.50 -17.84
C ASP A 55 1.30 -9.04 -16.82
N GLU A 56 1.79 -9.97 -16.01
CA GLU A 56 2.80 -9.71 -14.97
C GLU A 56 4.06 -9.04 -15.55
N SER A 57 4.39 -9.27 -16.84
CA SER A 57 5.56 -8.65 -17.48
C SER A 57 5.42 -7.14 -17.67
N SER A 58 4.19 -6.61 -17.56
CA SER A 58 3.87 -5.20 -17.70
C SER A 58 3.92 -4.41 -16.39
N TYR A 59 4.19 -5.08 -15.26
CA TYR A 59 4.16 -4.45 -13.95
C TYR A 59 5.34 -3.48 -13.80
N SER A 60 5.03 -2.22 -13.51
CA SER A 60 6.02 -1.20 -13.16
C SER A 60 6.46 -1.33 -11.69
N LYS A 61 5.61 -1.94 -10.85
CA LYS A 61 5.92 -2.31 -9.47
C LYS A 61 5.36 -3.69 -9.15
N ASP A 62 6.20 -4.48 -8.51
CA ASP A 62 5.86 -5.75 -7.87
C ASP A 62 6.77 -5.88 -6.63
N GLU A 63 6.46 -5.08 -5.61
CA GLU A 63 7.33 -4.87 -4.46
C GLU A 63 6.74 -5.44 -3.18
N VAL A 64 7.60 -6.01 -2.33
CA VAL A 64 7.26 -6.46 -0.98
C VAL A 64 8.21 -5.81 0.02
N HIS A 65 7.64 -5.11 1.01
CA HIS A 65 8.36 -4.41 2.06
C HIS A 65 7.94 -4.92 3.43
N ASN A 66 8.90 -5.06 4.34
CA ASN A 66 8.66 -5.51 5.72
C ASN A 66 9.18 -4.46 6.69
N PHE A 67 8.36 -4.08 7.66
CA PHE A 67 8.69 -3.08 8.67
C PHE A 67 8.57 -3.66 10.07
N ASN A 68 9.52 -3.33 10.95
CA ASN A 68 9.53 -3.80 12.33
C ASN A 68 8.62 -2.97 13.24
N ASN A 69 8.26 -1.77 12.81
CA ASN A 69 7.44 -0.85 13.58
C ASN A 69 6.73 0.17 12.67
N PHE A 70 5.70 0.84 13.21
CA PHE A 70 4.93 1.82 12.45
C PHE A 70 5.70 3.10 12.10
N LYS A 71 6.85 3.37 12.75
CA LYS A 71 7.68 4.53 12.39
C LYS A 71 8.38 4.28 11.05
N GLU A 72 8.94 3.09 10.84
CA GLU A 72 9.56 2.71 9.56
C GLU A 72 8.54 2.75 8.41
N LEU A 73 7.31 2.29 8.64
CA LEU A 73 6.22 2.43 7.67
C LEU A 73 5.87 3.89 7.39
N ASP A 74 5.86 4.74 8.43
CA ASP A 74 5.56 6.17 8.29
C ASP A 74 6.64 6.90 7.48
N ASP A 75 7.91 6.59 7.75
CA ASP A 75 9.06 7.09 6.98
C ASP A 75 8.91 6.71 5.49
N PHE A 76 8.57 5.45 5.19
CA PHE A 76 8.30 4.98 3.82
C PHE A 76 7.13 5.73 3.17
N PHE A 77 6.01 5.92 3.88
CA PHE A 77 4.88 6.68 3.36
C PHE A 77 5.23 8.13 3.04
N ASN A 78 6.05 8.78 3.88
CA ASN A 78 6.51 10.15 3.64
C ASN A 78 7.43 10.23 2.41
N ASP A 79 8.37 9.30 2.26
CA ASP A 79 9.31 9.26 1.12
C ASP A 79 8.59 9.06 -0.22
N HIS A 80 7.48 8.31 -0.20
CA HIS A 80 6.68 8.00 -1.39
C HIS A 80 5.41 8.87 -1.55
N ASN A 81 5.22 9.90 -0.70
CA ASN A 81 4.03 10.76 -0.69
C ASN A 81 2.69 9.98 -0.57
N ILE A 82 2.69 8.86 0.14
CA ILE A 82 1.52 8.02 0.38
C ILE A 82 0.76 8.54 1.60
N LEU A 83 -0.52 8.88 1.41
CA LEU A 83 -1.34 9.46 2.48
C LEU A 83 -2.29 8.43 3.10
N TYR A 84 -2.29 8.30 4.43
CA TYR A 84 -3.23 7.43 5.17
C TYR A 84 -4.70 7.64 4.79
N LEU A 85 -5.06 8.88 4.41
CA LEU A 85 -6.44 9.24 4.04
C LEU A 85 -6.95 8.41 2.85
N LYS A 86 -6.05 7.96 1.96
CA LYS A 86 -6.34 7.14 0.79
C LYS A 86 -6.66 5.67 1.12
N PHE A 87 -6.24 5.18 2.28
CA PHE A 87 -6.47 3.79 2.68
C PHE A 87 -7.90 3.52 3.16
N LYS A 88 -8.37 2.31 2.83
CA LYS A 88 -9.60 1.62 3.25
C LYS A 88 -9.24 0.30 3.94
N SER A 89 -10.14 -0.28 4.73
CA SER A 89 -10.01 -1.62 5.32
C SER A 89 -11.37 -2.23 5.54
#